data_AF-A0A9D7MYF4-F1
#
_entry.id   AF-A0A9D7MYF4-F1
#
_cell.length_a   1.000
_cell.length_b   1.000
_cell.length_c   1.000
_cell.angle_alpha   90.00
_cell.angle_beta   90.00
_cell.angle_gamma   90.00
#
_symmetry.space_group_name_H-M   'P 1'
#
loop_
_entity.id
_entity.type
_entity.pdbx_description
1 polymer ?
#
loop_
_entity_poly.entity_id
_entity_poly.type
_entity_poly.pdbx_seq_one_letter_code
_entity_poly.pdbx_strand_id
1 'polypeptide(L)'
;MPQANTGFASVKLPTALVNQARDAAQPMRRSVAGQVEYWATLGRIVEHSGLTAQEAQTAIANYEAAARRARPTPSESASQADALLTQFMAVENDGSLAQRVREVVASNRSKAGPAAA
;
A
#
# COMPACT_ATOMS: atom_id res chain seq x y z
N MET A 1 24.57 25.58 32.73
CA MET A 1 24.39 24.79 31.50
C MET A 1 23.49 23.62 31.85
N PRO A 2 22.22 23.58 31.43
CA PRO A 2 21.39 22.40 31.66
C PRO A 2 21.99 21.24 30.84
N GLN A 3 22.43 20.19 31.52
CA GLN A 3 22.87 18.96 30.89
C GLN A 3 21.66 18.35 30.19
N ALA A 4 21.71 18.25 28.86
CA ALA A 4 20.74 17.45 28.12
C ALA A 4 20.96 16.00 28.53
N ASN A 5 20.12 15.52 29.46
CA ASN A 5 20.08 14.12 29.84
C ASN A 5 19.55 13.34 28.64
N THR A 6 20.44 12.93 27.73
CA THR A 6 20.11 12.05 26.60
C THR A 6 19.91 10.62 27.11
N GLY A 7 18.90 10.45 27.97
CA GLY A 7 18.43 9.15 28.39
C GLY A 7 17.73 8.48 27.21
N PHE A 8 18.31 7.41 26.68
CA PHE A 8 17.64 6.57 25.70
C PHE A 8 16.53 5.78 26.40
N ALA A 9 15.30 5.87 25.89
CA ALA A 9 14.17 5.09 26.35
C ALA A 9 13.87 3.98 25.34
N SER A 10 13.80 2.72 25.79
CA SER A 10 13.34 1.61 24.96
C SER A 10 11.82 1.51 25.02
N VAL A 11 11.15 1.67 23.87
CA VAL A 11 9.69 1.52 23.76
C VAL A 11 9.38 0.21 23.05
N LYS A 12 8.49 -0.62 23.62
CA LYS A 12 7.99 -1.80 22.93
C LYS A 12 6.90 -1.40 21.95
N LEU A 13 7.16 -1.57 20.66
CA LEU A 13 6.24 -1.24 19.58
C LEU A 13 5.83 -2.49 18.80
N PRO A 14 4.59 -2.58 18.32
CA PRO A 14 4.18 -3.64 17.41
C PRO A 14 5.04 -3.65 16.14
N THR A 15 5.42 -4.84 15.67
CA THR A 15 6.27 -4.99 14.47
C THR A 15 5.67 -4.33 13.23
N ALA A 16 4.34 -4.40 13.07
CA ALA A 16 3.65 -3.76 11.95
C ALA A 16 3.87 -2.23 11.92
N LEU A 17 3.81 -1.57 13.09
CA LEU A 17 4.06 -0.13 13.22
C LEU A 17 5.51 0.21 12.88
N VAL A 18 6.46 -0.61 13.35
CA VAL A 18 7.90 -0.42 13.07
C VAL A 18 8.18 -0.55 11.57
N ASN A 19 7.54 -1.51 10.89
CA ASN A 19 7.68 -1.68 9.45
C ASN A 19 7.09 -0.49 8.68
N GLN A 20 5.89 -0.04 9.04
CA GLN A 20 5.29 1.14 8.44
C GLN A 20 6.17 2.40 8.61
N ALA A 21 6.72 2.59 9.81
CA ALA A 21 7.63 3.71 10.08
C ALA A 21 8.93 3.57 9.26
N ARG A 22 9.45 2.36 9.08
CA ARG A 22 10.62 2.10 8.23
C ARG A 22 10.34 2.44 6.78
N ASP A 23 9.21 1.99 6.23
CA ASP A 23 8.82 2.25 4.85
C ASP A 23 8.62 3.75 4.60
N ALA A 24 7.97 4.46 5.53
CA ALA A 24 7.83 5.92 5.47
C ALA A 24 9.16 6.67 5.57
N ALA A 25 10.16 6.09 6.25
CA ALA A 25 11.47 6.69 6.44
C ALA A 25 12.44 6.44 5.26
N GLN A 26 12.24 5.36 4.49
CA GLN A 26 13.10 4.97 3.36
C GLN A 26 13.32 6.11 2.34
N PRO A 27 12.28 6.83 1.86
CA PRO A 27 12.46 7.88 0.84
C PRO A 27 13.36 9.01 1.32
N MET A 28 13.32 9.31 2.63
CA MET A 28 14.12 10.37 3.23
C MET A 28 15.45 9.87 3.80
N ARG A 29 15.77 8.58 3.61
CA ARG A 29 16.94 7.88 4.16
C ARG A 29 17.08 8.08 5.68
N ARG A 30 15.96 8.11 6.40
CA ARG A 30 15.91 8.30 7.85
C ARG A 30 15.85 6.94 8.57
N SER A 31 16.33 6.92 9.81
CA SER A 31 16.10 5.78 10.70
C SER A 31 14.66 5.80 11.23
N VAL A 32 14.18 4.67 11.77
CA VAL A 32 12.87 4.60 12.44
C VAL A 32 12.80 5.60 13.60
N ALA A 33 13.87 5.74 14.38
CA ALA A 33 13.96 6.75 15.44
C ALA A 33 13.85 8.18 14.87
N GLY A 34 14.59 8.49 13.80
CA GLY A 34 14.51 9.79 13.13
C GLY A 34 13.13 10.07 12.51
N GLN A 35 12.41 9.04 12.10
CA GLN A 35 11.03 9.16 11.64
C GLN A 35 10.07 9.53 12.78
N VAL A 36 10.27 8.96 13.97
CA VAL A 36 9.49 9.29 15.17
C VAL A 36 9.76 10.73 15.61
N GLU A 37 11.03 11.17 15.64
CA GLU A 37 11.40 12.55 15.97
C GLU A 37 10.80 13.56 14.98
N TYR A 38 10.81 13.22 13.70
CA TYR A 38 10.20 14.05 12.66
C TYR A 38 8.69 14.21 12.85
N TRP A 39 7.96 13.11 13.09
CA TRP A 39 6.53 13.18 13.36
C TRP A 39 6.20 13.96 14.64
N ALA A 40 7.01 13.82 15.70
CA ALA A 40 6.86 14.60 16.92
C ALA A 40 7.06 16.11 16.65
N THR A 41 8.04 16.45 15.80
CA THR A 41 8.28 17.84 15.40
C THR A 41 7.12 18.40 14.57
N LEU A 42 6.60 17.63 13.61
CA LEU A 42 5.43 18.02 12.84
C LEU A 42 4.21 18.26 13.73
N GLY A 43 3.90 17.37 14.68
CA GLY A 43 2.80 17.53 15.62
C GLY A 43 2.92 18.83 16.42
N ARG A 44 4.13 19.13 16.93
CA ARG A 44 4.40 20.39 17.63
C ARG A 44 4.17 21.60 16.72
N ILE A 45 4.68 21.59 15.49
CA ILE A 45 4.46 22.71 14.55
C ILE A 45 2.97 22.90 14.30
N VAL A 46 2.23 21.83 14.07
CA VAL A 46 0.79 21.86 13.80
C VAL A 46 0.02 22.51 14.96
N GLU A 47 0.32 22.14 16.21
CA GLU A 47 -0.26 22.78 17.40
C GLU A 47 0.06 24.27 17.49
N HIS A 48 1.32 24.67 17.20
CA HIS A 48 1.74 26.07 17.24
C HIS A 48 1.17 26.89 16.06
N SER A 49 0.84 26.23 14.95
CA SER A 49 0.29 26.86 13.74
C SER A 49 -1.21 27.14 13.83
N GLY A 50 -1.85 26.75 14.94
CA GLY A 50 -3.26 27.02 15.19
C GLY A 50 -4.23 25.96 14.67
N LEU A 51 -3.74 24.80 14.19
CA LEU A 51 -4.61 23.64 14.05
C LEU A 51 -4.90 23.13 15.46
N THR A 52 -6.16 23.22 15.88
CA THR A 52 -6.53 22.77 17.22
C THR A 52 -6.30 21.26 17.33
N ALA A 53 -5.89 20.78 18.51
CA ALA A 53 -5.71 19.35 18.74
C ALA A 53 -6.97 18.54 18.38
N GLN A 54 -8.15 19.15 18.49
CA GLN A 54 -9.44 18.56 18.14
C GLN A 54 -9.63 18.41 16.62
N GLU A 55 -9.21 19.40 15.81
CA GLU A 55 -9.23 19.30 14.35
C GLU A 55 -8.26 18.22 13.86
N ALA A 56 -7.05 18.16 14.44
CA ALA A 56 -6.08 17.12 14.14
C ALA A 56 -6.64 15.72 14.47
N GLN A 57 -7.25 15.54 15.65
CA GLN A 57 -7.89 14.29 16.04
C GLN A 57 -9.03 13.90 15.09
N THR A 58 -9.85 14.86 14.68
CA THR A 58 -10.95 14.64 13.73
C THR A 58 -10.41 14.19 12.37
N ALA A 59 -9.35 14.82 11.88
CA ALA A 59 -8.68 14.42 10.64
C ALA A 59 -8.10 13.01 10.72
N ILE A 60 -7.45 12.66 11.84
CA ILE A 60 -6.92 11.31 12.08
C ILE A 60 -8.05 10.28 12.09
N ALA A 61 -9.13 10.53 12.84
CA ALA A 61 -10.28 9.63 12.93
C ALA A 61 -10.92 9.39 11.55
N ASN A 62 -11.06 10.44 10.75
CA ASN A 62 -11.58 10.35 9.39
C ASN A 62 -10.67 9.53 8.48
N TYR A 63 -9.35 9.76 8.56
CA TYR A 63 -8.37 9.00 7.79
C TYR A 63 -8.39 7.51 8.17
N GLU A 64 -8.41 7.19 9.46
CA GLU A 64 -8.48 5.81 9.95
C GLU A 64 -9.79 5.12 9.60
N ALA A 65 -10.91 5.84 9.61
CA ALA A 65 -12.20 5.31 9.17
C ALA A 65 -12.20 5.01 7.67
N ALA A 66 -11.63 5.90 6.85
CA ALA A 66 -11.46 5.68 5.42
C ALA A 66 -10.52 4.50 5.13
N ALA A 67 -9.37 4.41 5.82
CA ALA A 67 -8.43 3.31 5.69
C ALA A 67 -9.05 1.96 6.09
N ARG A 68 -9.90 1.94 7.14
CA ARG A 68 -10.63 0.74 7.54
C ARG A 68 -11.67 0.31 6.51
N ARG A 69 -12.37 1.24 5.87
CA ARG A 69 -13.32 0.96 4.78
C ARG A 69 -12.63 0.47 3.51
N ALA A 70 -11.46 1.03 3.19
CA ALA A 70 -10.68 0.65 2.02
C ALA A 70 -9.99 -0.72 2.17
N ARG A 71 -9.90 -1.26 3.39
CA ARG A 71 -9.36 -2.61 3.62
C ARG A 71 -10.44 -3.63 3.25
N PRO A 72 -10.29 -4.39 2.15
CA PRO A 72 -11.28 -5.37 1.76
C PRO A 72 -11.42 -6.42 2.86
N THR A 73 -12.66 -6.77 3.20
CA THR A 73 -12.89 -7.84 4.15
C THR A 73 -12.49 -9.19 3.53
N PRO A 74 -12.11 -10.20 4.34
CA PRO A 74 -11.74 -11.52 3.82
C PRO A 74 -12.84 -12.13 2.94
N SER A 75 -14.11 -11.89 3.31
CA SER A 75 -15.28 -12.37 2.57
C SER A 75 -15.43 -11.70 1.21
N GLU A 76 -15.23 -10.38 1.10
CA GLU A 76 -15.30 -9.67 -0.19
C GLU A 76 -14.15 -10.04 -1.14
N SER A 77 -12.98 -10.36 -0.57
CA SER A 77 -11.81 -10.83 -1.34
C SER A 77 -12.05 -12.23 -1.89
N ALA A 78 -12.62 -13.13 -1.07
CA ALA A 78 -13.00 -14.47 -1.49
C ALA A 78 -14.08 -14.44 -2.58
N SER A 79 -15.13 -13.61 -2.44
CA SER A 79 -16.18 -13.46 -3.45
C SER A 79 -15.66 -12.89 -4.78
N GLN A 80 -14.70 -11.95 -4.74
CA GLN A 80 -14.05 -11.47 -5.97
C GLN A 80 -13.22 -12.55 -6.66
N ALA A 81 -12.47 -13.36 -5.90
CA ALA A 81 -11.72 -14.47 -6.46
C ALA A 81 -12.64 -15.52 -7.10
N ASP A 82 -13.78 -15.81 -6.47
CA ASP A 82 -14.78 -16.75 -6.99
C ASP A 82 -15.45 -16.22 -8.27
N ALA A 83 -15.75 -14.91 -8.32
CA ALA A 83 -16.28 -14.25 -9.51
C ALA A 83 -15.29 -14.28 -10.68
N LEU A 84 -13.99 -14.05 -10.41
CA LEU A 84 -12.94 -14.14 -11.42
C LEU A 84 -12.75 -15.57 -11.93
N LEU A 85 -12.81 -16.58 -11.04
CA LEU A 85 -12.73 -17.98 -11.41
C LEU A 85 -13.91 -18.39 -12.30
N THR A 86 -15.13 -17.97 -11.93
CA THR A 86 -16.33 -18.22 -12.73
C THR A 86 -16.24 -17.58 -14.10
N GLN A 87 -15.77 -16.33 -14.18
CA GLN A 87 -15.57 -15.64 -15.46
C GLN A 87 -14.52 -16.34 -16.32
N PHE A 88 -13.42 -16.80 -15.72
CA PHE A 88 -12.39 -17.56 -16.42
C PHE A 88 -12.94 -18.85 -17.00
N MET A 89 -13.67 -19.64 -16.21
CA MET A 89 -14.30 -20.89 -16.67
C MET A 89 -15.33 -20.64 -17.78
N ALA A 90 -16.09 -19.55 -17.72
CA ALA A 90 -17.03 -19.19 -18.78
C ALA A 90 -16.31 -18.86 -20.11
N VAL A 91 -15.22 -18.09 -20.06
CA VAL A 91 -14.40 -17.76 -21.23
C VAL A 91 -13.67 -18.99 -21.81
N GLU A 92 -13.29 -19.93 -20.94
CA GLU A 92 -12.72 -21.23 -21.34
C GLU A 92 -13.76 -22.12 -22.02
N ASN A 93 -14.96 -22.26 -21.43
CA ASN A 93 -16.04 -23.09 -21.95
C ASN A 93 -16.64 -22.57 -23.26
N ASP A 94 -16.71 -21.25 -23.43
CA ASP A 94 -17.16 -20.61 -24.68
C ASP A 94 -16.08 -20.64 -25.79
N GLY A 95 -14.89 -21.20 -25.50
CA GLY A 95 -13.80 -21.32 -26.47
C GLY A 95 -13.15 -20.00 -26.87
N SER A 96 -13.58 -18.88 -26.27
CA SER A 96 -13.07 -17.53 -26.52
C SER A 96 -11.60 -17.40 -26.14
N LEU A 97 -11.15 -18.11 -25.09
CA LEU A 97 -9.73 -18.22 -24.75
C LEU A 97 -8.91 -18.86 -25.88
N ALA A 98 -9.38 -20.00 -26.39
CA ALA A 98 -8.72 -20.71 -27.49
C ALA A 98 -8.72 -19.90 -28.80
N GLN A 99 -9.83 -19.18 -29.08
CA GLN A 99 -9.93 -18.24 -30.20
C GLN A 99 -8.85 -17.17 -30.11
N ARG A 100 -8.72 -16.52 -28.94
CA ARG A 100 -7.76 -15.45 -28.70
C ARG A 100 -6.31 -15.94 -28.77
N VAL A 101 -6.02 -17.14 -28.26
CA VAL A 101 -4.69 -17.76 -28.38
C VAL A 101 -4.35 -18.00 -29.85
N ARG A 102 -5.28 -18.52 -30.66
CA ARG A 102 -5.06 -18.72 -32.11
C ARG A 102 -4.79 -17.41 -32.84
N GLU A 103 -5.54 -16.35 -32.54
CA GLU A 103 -5.31 -15.01 -33.10
C GLU A 103 -3.92 -14.48 -32.76
N VAL A 104 -3.51 -14.58 -31.48
CA VAL A 104 -2.19 -14.12 -31.04
C VAL A 104 -1.08 -14.91 -31.71
N VAL A 105 -1.21 -16.24 -31.81
CA VAL A 105 -0.23 -17.09 -32.51
C VAL A 105 -0.14 -16.73 -34.00
N ALA A 106 -1.27 -16.52 -34.67
CA ALA A 106 -1.29 -16.11 -36.08
C ALA A 106 -0.64 -14.74 -36.28
N SER A 107 -0.92 -13.78 -35.38
CA SER A 107 -0.34 -12.44 -35.40
C SER A 107 1.16 -12.43 -35.12
N ASN A 108 1.63 -13.28 -34.19
CA ASN A 108 3.06 -13.43 -33.93
C ASN A 108 3.77 -14.11 -35.10
N ARG A 109 3.14 -15.09 -35.75
CA ARG A 109 3.69 -15.77 -36.92
C ARG A 109 3.80 -14.86 -38.14
N SER A 110 2.83 -13.96 -38.36
CA SER A 110 2.91 -12.97 -39.43
C SER A 110 3.98 -11.90 -39.17
N LYS A 111 4.20 -11.53 -37.90
CA LYS A 111 5.29 -10.64 -37.48
C LYS A 111 6.67 -11.30 -37.54
N ALA A 112 6.75 -12.61 -37.36
CA ALA A 112 8.02 -13.34 -37.34
C ALA A 112 8.68 -13.48 -38.73
N GLY A 113 7.94 -13.31 -39.83
CA GLY A 113 8.47 -13.43 -41.20
C GLY A 113 9.01 -14.83 -41.55
N PRO A 114 9.14 -15.20 -42.84
CA PRO A 114 9.82 -16.43 -43.21
C PRO A 114 11.30 -16.29 -42.87
N ALA A 115 11.85 -17.20 -42.06
CA ALA A 115 13.30 -17.38 -42.00
C ALA A 115 13.77 -17.71 -43.42
N ALA A 116 14.52 -16.79 -44.02
CA ALA A 116 15.17 -16.99 -45.31
C ALA A 116 16.03 -18.26 -45.23
N ALA A 117 15.73 -19.21 -46.10
CA ALA A 117 16.53 -20.40 -46.37
C ALA A 117 17.73 -20.05 -47.26
#